data_AF-A0A7I8BHD3-F1
#
_entry.id   AF-A0A7I8BHD3-F1
#
_cell.length_a   1.000
_cell.length_b   1.000
_cell.length_c   1.000
_cell.angle_alpha   90.00
_cell.angle_beta   90.00
_cell.angle_gamma   90.00
#
_symmetry.space_group_name_H-M   'P 1'
#
loop_
_entity.id
_entity.type
_entity.pdbx_description
1 polymer ?
#
loop_
_entity_poly.entity_id
_entity_poly.type
_entity_poly.pdbx_seq_one_letter_code
_entity_poly.pdbx_strand_id
1 'polypeptide(L)' 'MFYVKNVPVWERIARVIVGIAVAVLSIAFWTGAVGIIVAIAALGIVVSGLVGFCPACALVGRRLQKAQIRAQAKG' A
#
# COMPACT_ATOMS: atom_id res chain seq x y z
N MET A 1 3.27 20.54 0.27
CA MET A 1 3.92 19.52 -0.59
C MET A 1 3.37 18.14 -0.25
N PHE A 2 2.12 17.82 -0.63
CA PHE A 2 1.43 16.56 -0.28
C PHE A 2 1.60 15.47 -1.37
N TYR A 3 2.82 15.28 -1.86
CA TYR A 3 3.10 14.23 -2.84
C TYR A 3 4.29 13.38 -2.41
N VAL A 4 4.16 12.76 -1.24
CA VAL A 4 5.15 11.80 -0.75
C VAL A 4 4.71 10.42 -1.17
N LYS A 5 4.78 10.17 -2.48
CA LYS A 5 4.82 8.81 -2.96
C LYS A 5 6.05 8.17 -2.29
N ASN A 6 5.80 7.20 -1.41
CA ASN A 6 6.85 6.58 -0.59
C ASN A 6 7.28 5.22 -1.15
N VAL A 7 6.40 4.64 -1.96
CA VAL A 7 6.48 3.27 -2.45
C VAL A 7 6.61 3.30 -3.97
N PRO A 8 7.58 2.55 -4.54
CA PRO A 8 7.80 2.45 -5.99
C PRO A 8 6.66 1.71 -6.69
N VAL A 9 6.57 1.86 -8.01
CA VAL A 9 5.41 1.39 -8.80
C VAL A 9 5.22 -0.13 -8.70
N TRP A 10 6.31 -0.91 -8.74
CA TRP A 10 6.23 -2.37 -8.61
C TRP A 10 5.63 -2.82 -7.27
N GLU A 11 6.04 -2.23 -6.15
CA GLU A 11 5.46 -2.52 -4.83
C GLU A 11 3.99 -2.09 -4.71
N ARG A 12 3.56 -1.05 -5.44
CA ARG A 12 2.13 -0.68 -5.50
C ARG A 12 1.31 -1.76 -6.19
N ILE A 13 1.78 -2.22 -7.34
CA ILE A 13 1.12 -3.27 -8.12
C ILE A 13 1.03 -4.55 -7.29
N ALA A 14 2.14 -4.95 -6.65
CA ALA A 14 2.16 -6.11 -5.78
C ALA A 14 1.14 -6.01 -4.64
N ARG A 15 1.01 -4.84 -3.98
CA ARG A 15 0.02 -4.64 -2.91
C ARG A 15 -1.41 -4.71 -3.39
N VAL A 16 -1.71 -4.17 -4.57
CA VAL A 16 -3.06 -4.25 -5.13
C VAL A 16 -3.41 -5.71 -5.44
N ILE A 17 -2.51 -6.44 -6.12
CA ILE A 17 -2.74 -7.85 -6.46
C ILE A 17 -2.90 -8.71 -5.19
N VAL A 18 -1.95 -8.61 -4.26
CA VAL A 18 -1.98 -9.40 -3.02
C VAL A 18 -3.17 -9.02 -2.15
N GLY A 19 -3.48 -7.72 -2.00
CA GLY A 19 -4.62 -7.26 -1.21
C GLY A 19 -5.96 -7.75 -1.78
N ILE A 20 -6.14 -7.72 -3.10
CA ILE A 20 -7.35 -8.27 -3.74
C ILE A 20 -7.42 -9.78 -3.54
N ALA A 21 -6.31 -10.50 -3.75
CA ALA A 21 -6.26 -11.95 -3.55
C ALA A 21 -6.64 -12.33 -2.11
N VAL A 22 -6.08 -11.66 -1.11
CA VAL A 22 -6.40 -11.90 0.30
C VAL A 22 -7.86 -11.57 0.60
N ALA A 23 -8.40 -10.47 0.06
CA ALA A 23 -9.82 -10.13 0.25
C ALA A 23 -10.74 -11.24 -0.30
N VAL A 24 -10.48 -11.70 -1.53
CA VAL A 24 -11.27 -12.79 -2.15
C VAL A 24 -11.14 -14.09 -1.36
N LEU A 25 -9.92 -14.49 -1.01
CA LEU A 25 -9.67 -15.72 -0.25
C LEU A 25 -10.29 -15.65 1.16
N SER A 26 -10.25 -14.49 1.82
CA SER A 26 -10.83 -14.33 3.15
C SER A 26 -12.35 -14.54 3.16
N ILE A 27 -13.04 -14.07 2.12
CA ILE A 27 -14.49 -14.25 1.97
C ILE A 27 -14.81 -15.69 1.54
N ALA A 28 -13.98 -16.29 0.70
CA ALA A 28 -14.21 -17.63 0.18
C ALA A 28 -13.94 -18.75 1.21
N PHE A 29 -12.94 -18.58 2.08
CA PHE A 29 -12.48 -19.62 3.00
C PHE A 29 -12.88 -19.40 4.47
N TRP A 30 -13.12 -18.15 4.89
CA TRP A 30 -13.57 -17.85 6.25
C TRP A 30 -15.03 -17.39 6.28
N THR A 31 -15.78 -17.95 7.22
CA THR A 31 -17.18 -17.58 7.47
C THR A 31 -17.30 -16.65 8.69
N GLY A 32 -18.35 -15.84 8.71
CA GLY A 32 -18.66 -14.95 9.82
C GLY A 32 -17.72 -13.73 9.93
N ALA A 33 -17.61 -13.18 11.14
CA ALA A 33 -16.94 -11.90 11.38
C ALA A 33 -15.45 -11.90 11.01
N VAL A 34 -14.77 -13.05 11.12
CA VAL A 34 -13.34 -13.18 10.82
C VAL A 34 -13.05 -12.89 9.35
N GLY A 35 -13.82 -13.47 8.42
CA GLY A 35 -13.66 -13.23 6.99
C GLY A 35 -13.86 -11.75 6.63
N ILE A 36 -14.85 -11.12 7.25
CA ILE A 36 -15.15 -9.69 7.05
C ILE A 36 -14.01 -8.80 7.56
N ILE A 37 -13.52 -9.03 8.78
CA ILE A 37 -12.43 -8.23 9.37
C ILE A 37 -11.17 -8.33 8.50
N VAL A 38 -10.84 -9.53 8.05
CA VAL A 38 -9.65 -9.75 7.19
C VAL A 38 -9.84 -9.11 5.82
N ALA A 39 -11.03 -9.18 5.23
CA ALA A 39 -11.34 -8.48 3.98
C ALA A 39 -11.17 -6.96 4.12
N ILE A 40 -11.66 -6.37 5.23
CA ILE A 40 -11.50 -4.94 5.52
C ILE A 40 -10.02 -4.57 5.69
N ALA A 41 -9.24 -5.38 6.41
CA ALA A 41 -7.81 -5.15 6.56
C ALA A 41 -7.08 -5.21 5.21
N ALA A 42 -7.44 -6.16 4.35
CA ALA A 42 -6.88 -6.31 3.01
C ALA A 42 -7.20 -5.10 2.11
N LEU A 43 -8.39 -4.51 2.23
CA LEU A 43 -8.74 -3.26 1.53
C LEU A 43 -7.80 -2.12 1.90
N GLY A 44 -7.38 -2.01 3.16
CA GLY A 44 -6.37 -1.02 3.59
C GLY A 44 -5.03 -1.17 2.85
N ILE A 45 -4.62 -2.42 2.58
CA ILE A 45 -3.42 -2.71 1.77
C ILE A 45 -3.61 -2.26 0.32
N VAL A 46 -4.75 -2.57 -0.29
CA VAL A 46 -5.08 -2.15 -1.67
C VAL A 46 -5.05 -0.62 -1.80
N VAL A 47 -5.71 0.09 -0.89
CA VAL A 47 -5.75 1.57 -0.87
C VAL A 47 -4.33 2.14 -0.74
N SER A 48 -3.47 1.53 0.08
CA SER A 48 -2.06 1.97 0.21
C SER A 48 -1.27 1.82 -1.10
N GLY A 49 -1.59 0.80 -1.92
CA GLY A 49 -1.03 0.62 -3.26
C GLY A 49 -1.51 1.68 -4.24
N LEU A 50 -2.82 1.97 -4.24
CA LEU A 50 -3.44 2.97 -5.12
C LEU A 50 -2.94 4.39 -4.85
N VAL A 51 -2.99 4.82 -3.59
CA VAL A 51 -2.47 6.13 -3.15
C VAL A 51 -0.94 6.17 -3.30
N GLY A 52 -0.29 5.01 -3.09
CA GLY A 52 1.16 4.89 -3.16
C GLY A 52 1.89 5.49 -1.97
N PHE A 53 1.17 5.57 -0.85
CA PHE A 53 1.67 5.92 0.45
C PHE A 53 1.40 4.75 1.41
N CYS A 54 2.42 4.38 2.17
CA CYS A 54 2.31 3.34 3.18
C CYS A 54 2.79 3.88 4.52
N PRO A 55 1.93 3.96 5.55
CA PRO A 55 2.31 4.51 6.85
C PRO A 55 3.44 3.70 7.50
N ALA A 56 3.41 2.38 7.42
CA ALA A 56 4.49 1.53 7.93
C ALA A 56 5.84 1.83 7.24
N CYS A 57 5.85 1.97 5.90
CA CYS A 57 7.09 2.32 5.20
C CYS A 57 7.56 3.75 5.46
N ALA A 58 6.63 4.67 5.76
CA ALA A 58 6.94 6.04 6.12
C ALA A 58 7.52 6.13 7.54
N LEU A 59 7.01 5.35 8.49
CA LEU A 59 7.55 5.23 9.85
C LEU A 59 9.00 4.70 9.85
N VAL A 60 9.32 3.78 8.94
CA VAL A 60 10.69 3.27 8.72
C VAL A 60 11.58 4.31 8.01
N GLY A 61 11.03 5.47 7.63
CA GLY A 61 11.80 6.54 6.98
C GLY A 61 12.14 6.27 5.51
N ARG A 62 11.56 5.24 4.87
CA ARG A 62 11.74 5.02 3.43
C ARG A 62 11.28 6.26 2.67
N ARG A 63 11.92 6.61 1.56
CA ARG A 63 11.55 7.71 0.65
C ARG A 63 11.74 7.24 -0.79
N LEU A 64 10.94 7.74 -1.75
CA LEU A 64 11.20 7.46 -3.16
C LEU A 64 12.45 8.20 -3.66
N GLN A 65 13.44 7.46 -4.14
CA GLN A 65 14.70 7.99 -4.68
C GLN A 65 14.47 9.03 -5.79
N LYS A 66 13.53 8.80 -6.72
CA LYS A 66 13.18 9.77 -7.77
C LYS A 66 12.62 11.09 -7.22
N ALA A 67 11.92 11.05 -6.08
CA ALA A 67 11.43 12.26 -5.41
C ALA A 67 12.56 12.99 -4.68
N GLN A 68 13.53 12.26 -4.10
CA GLN A 68 14.73 12.84 -3.46
C GLN A 68 15.62 13.57 -4.48
N ILE A 69 15.90 12.94 -5.63
CA ILE A 69 16.69 13.56 -6.72
C ILE A 69 16.04 14.86 -7.21
N ARG A 70 14.71 14.88 -7.37
CA ARG A 70 13.97 16.11 -7.73
C ARG A 70 14.01 17.20 -6.67
N ALA A 71 14.10 16.84 -5.39
CA ALA A 71 14.21 17.82 -4.31
C ALA A 71 15.62 18.42 -4.27
N GLN A 72 16.67 17.62 -4.49
CA GLN A 72 18.05 18.08 -4.55
C GLN A 72 18.31 18.95 -5.79
N ALA A 73 17.74 18.63 -6.95
CA ALA A 73 17.91 19.41 -8.18
C ALA A 73 17.23 20.80 -8.16
N LYS A 74 16.48 21.12 -7.09
CA LYS A 74 15.84 22.43 -6.88
C LYS A 74 16.53 23.27 -5.79
N GLY A 75 17.58 22.74 -5.16
CA GLY A 75 18.36 23.39 -4.12
C GLY A 75 19.63 24.01 -4.65
#